data_AF-A0A5E4P202-F1
#
_entry.id   AF-A0A5E4P202-F1
#
_cell.length_a   1.000
_cell.length_b   1.000
_cell.length_c   1.000
_cell.angle_alpha   90.00
_cell.angle_beta   90.00
_cell.angle_gamma   90.00
#
_symmetry.space_group_name_H-M   'P 1'
#
loop_
_entity.id
_entity.type
_entity.pdbx_description
1 polymer ?
#
loop_
_entity_poly.entity_id
_entity_poly.type
_entity_poly.pdbx_seq_one_letter_code
_entity_poly.pdbx_strand_id
1 'polypeptide(L)'
;MAENIPGADAAMGSYATGTKTLQTFASEIQRMSKESMEQATALMEQLRSARSMEEVVTIQTTFLQKSFSSYAEYTRRFSELMITMPMELARQGQSAFQQNTDRMMQTAQRVGDEAQKAGEAMKNEAMKEV
;
A
#
# COMPACT_ATOMS: atom_id res chain seq x y z
N MET A 1 -23.15 -9.15 -21.96
CA MET A 1 -22.42 -9.66 -20.79
C MET A 1 -21.00 -9.17 -20.93
N ALA A 2 -20.58 -8.18 -20.14
CA ALA A 2 -19.21 -7.69 -20.19
C ALA A 2 -18.34 -8.73 -19.45
N GLU A 3 -17.59 -9.52 -20.21
CA GLU A 3 -16.58 -10.42 -19.65
C GLU A 3 -15.57 -9.60 -18.87
N ASN A 4 -15.58 -9.74 -17.55
CA ASN A 4 -14.56 -9.20 -16.69
C ASN A 4 -13.34 -10.12 -16.83
N ILE A 5 -12.45 -9.78 -17.78
CA ILE A 5 -11.28 -10.58 -18.11
C ILE A 5 -10.38 -10.64 -16.86
N PRO A 6 -10.09 -11.82 -16.30
CA PRO A 6 -9.30 -11.97 -15.05
C PRO A 6 -7.93 -11.25 -15.09
N GLY A 7 -7.35 -11.09 -16.29
CA GLY A 7 -6.12 -10.34 -16.50
C GLY A 7 -6.27 -8.82 -16.34
N ALA A 8 -7.44 -8.26 -16.61
CA ALA A 8 -7.70 -6.82 -16.45
C ALA A 8 -7.78 -6.42 -14.97
N ASP A 9 -8.47 -7.22 -14.14
CA ASP A 9 -8.53 -7.00 -12.69
C ASP A 9 -7.16 -7.15 -12.01
N ALA A 10 -6.38 -8.16 -12.39
CA ALA A 10 -5.02 -8.35 -11.88
C ALA A 10 -4.09 -7.20 -12.30
N ALA A 11 -4.20 -6.74 -13.55
CA ALA A 11 -3.42 -5.60 -14.04
C ALA A 11 -3.81 -4.29 -13.33
N MET A 12 -5.11 -4.03 -13.11
CA MET A 12 -5.60 -2.87 -12.37
C MET A 12 -5.14 -2.89 -10.91
N GLY A 13 -5.14 -4.06 -10.25
CA GLY A 13 -4.60 -4.21 -8.90
C GLY A 13 -3.12 -3.83 -8.84
N SER A 14 -2.30 -4.46 -9.69
CA SER A 14 -0.86 -4.22 -9.79
C SER A 14 -0.54 -2.74 -10.02
N TYR A 15 -1.30 -2.08 -10.89
CA TYR A 15 -1.17 -0.65 -11.21
C TYR A 15 -1.52 0.24 -10.01
N ALA A 16 -2.58 -0.08 -9.26
CA ALA A 16 -2.99 0.66 -8.07
C ALA A 16 -1.93 0.58 -6.96
N THR A 17 -1.31 -0.59 -6.76
CA THR A 17 -0.25 -0.79 -5.76
C THR A 17 1.03 -0.06 -6.16
N GLY A 18 1.46 -0.18 -7.42
CA GLY A 18 2.62 0.57 -7.92
C GLY A 18 2.43 2.09 -7.79
N THR A 19 1.23 2.60 -8.10
CA THR A 19 0.89 4.02 -7.93
C THR A 19 0.93 4.43 -6.45
N LYS A 20 0.41 3.60 -5.54
CA LYS A 20 0.42 3.87 -4.11
C LYS A 20 1.85 3.92 -3.55
N THR A 21 2.72 3.01 -3.97
CA THR A 21 4.13 3.07 -3.56
C THR A 21 4.81 4.32 -4.08
N LEU A 22 4.58 4.71 -5.33
CA LEU A 22 5.13 5.96 -5.87
C LEU A 22 4.63 7.18 -5.08
N GLN A 23 3.37 7.20 -4.68
CA GLN A 23 2.83 8.25 -3.82
C GLN A 23 3.49 8.27 -2.43
N THR A 24 3.71 7.11 -1.81
CA THR A 24 4.42 7.01 -0.53
C THR A 24 5.86 7.48 -0.66
N PHE A 25 6.55 7.08 -1.74
CA PHE A 25 7.92 7.51 -2.02
C PHE A 25 8.01 9.03 -2.25
N ALA A 26 7.10 9.60 -3.04
CA ALA A 26 7.04 11.04 -3.26
C ALA A 26 6.75 11.82 -1.96
N SER A 27 5.85 11.31 -1.13
CA SER A 27 5.54 11.90 0.18
C SER A 27 6.75 11.90 1.10
N GLU A 28 7.53 10.81 1.08
CA GLU A 28 8.73 10.68 1.89
C GLU A 28 9.84 11.63 1.43
N ILE A 29 10.04 11.79 0.11
CA ILE A 29 10.96 12.80 -0.43
C ILE A 29 10.54 14.20 -0.01
N GLN A 30 9.25 14.54 -0.08
CA GLN A 30 8.74 15.83 0.39
C GLN A 30 9.02 16.05 1.88
N ARG A 31 8.78 15.03 2.71
CA ARG A 31 9.08 15.08 4.14
C ARG A 31 10.56 15.31 4.40
N MET A 32 11.43 14.53 3.75
CA MET A 32 12.90 14.67 3.85
C MET A 32 13.37 16.06 3.46
N SER A 33 12.81 16.63 2.38
CA SER A 33 13.14 17.99 1.93
C SER A 33 12.73 19.03 2.97
N LYS A 34 11.53 18.89 3.55
CA LYS A 34 11.03 19.81 4.58
C LYS A 34 11.89 19.74 5.85
N GLU A 35 12.17 18.53 6.34
CA GLU A 35 13.05 18.35 7.51
C GLU A 35 14.44 18.93 7.28
N SER A 36 15.02 18.75 6.09
CA SER A 36 16.34 19.29 5.77
C SER A 36 16.34 20.84 5.80
N MET A 37 15.27 21.47 5.30
CA MET A 37 15.11 22.93 5.37
C MET A 37 14.93 23.42 6.80
N GLU A 38 14.10 22.74 7.60
CA GLU A 38 13.88 23.08 9.00
C GLU A 38 15.17 22.95 9.82
N GLN A 39 15.95 21.89 9.59
CA GLN A 39 17.25 21.69 10.24
C GLN A 39 18.26 22.78 9.86
N ALA A 40 18.31 23.19 8.58
CA ALA A 40 19.20 24.25 8.12
C ALA A 40 18.82 25.61 8.72
N THR A 41 17.53 25.94 8.73
CA THR A 41 17.01 27.17 9.35
C THR A 41 17.29 27.19 10.84
N ALA A 42 17.01 26.09 11.55
CA ALA A 42 17.28 25.98 12.98
C ALA A 42 18.77 26.13 13.30
N LEU A 43 19.67 25.55 12.49
CA LEU A 43 21.11 25.74 12.64
C LEU A 43 21.49 27.22 12.48
N MET A 44 20.95 27.92 11.48
CA MET A 44 21.19 29.34 11.28
C MET A 44 20.69 30.19 12.45
N GLU A 45 19.48 29.95 12.96
CA GLU A 45 18.93 30.66 14.11
C GLU A 45 19.75 30.43 15.37
N GLN A 46 20.20 29.19 15.60
CA GLN A 46 21.03 28.83 16.73
C GLN A 46 22.41 29.47 16.64
N LEU A 47 23.08 29.40 15.49
CA LEU A 47 24.38 30.05 15.29
C LEU A 47 24.30 31.58 15.42
N ARG A 48 23.21 32.20 14.95
CA ARG A 48 22.98 33.64 15.09
C ARG A 48 22.75 34.06 16.55
N SER A 49 22.14 33.20 17.36
CA SER A 49 21.82 33.49 18.77
C SER A 49 22.93 33.10 19.75
N ALA A 50 23.92 32.32 19.29
CA ALA A 50 25.09 31.94 20.08
C ALA A 50 25.92 33.16 20.52
N ARG A 51 26.24 33.21 21.81
CA ARG A 51 27.02 34.26 22.46
C ARG A 51 28.41 33.80 22.89
N SER A 52 28.69 32.50 22.80
CA SER A 52 29.95 31.90 23.21
C SER A 52 30.39 30.78 22.26
N MET A 53 31.69 30.45 22.31
CA MET A 53 32.25 29.34 21.54
C MET A 53 31.73 27.98 22.02
N GLU A 54 31.44 27.85 23.32
CA GLU A 54 30.86 26.64 23.92
C GLU A 54 29.44 26.37 23.38
N GLU A 55 28.62 27.41 23.21
CA GLU A 55 27.31 27.30 22.54
C GLU A 55 27.47 26.86 21.09
N VAL A 56 28.44 27.42 20.34
CA VAL A 56 28.69 27.02 18.95
C VAL A 56 29.08 25.54 18.84
N VAL A 57 29.94 25.04 19.73
CA VAL A 57 30.32 23.62 19.78
C VAL A 57 29.11 22.75 20.11
N THR A 58 28.27 23.18 21.04
CA THR A 58 27.04 22.48 21.42
C THR A 58 26.05 22.42 20.26
N ILE A 59 25.86 23.52 19.54
CA ILE A 59 25.00 23.63 18.36
C ILE A 59 25.46 22.68 17.26
N GLN A 60 26.76 22.69 16.93
CA GLN A 60 27.32 21.80 15.91
C GLN A 60 27.22 20.32 16.33
N THR A 61 27.49 20.00 17.59
CA THR A 61 27.38 18.62 18.10
C THR A 61 25.94 18.12 18.04
N THR A 62 24.97 18.96 18.40
CA THR A 62 23.54 18.66 18.34
C THR A 62 23.08 18.49 16.89
N PHE A 63 23.54 19.37 15.99
CA PHE A 63 23.27 19.24 14.57
C PHE A 63 23.80 17.90 14.03
N LEU A 64 25.04 17.53 14.37
CA LEU A 64 25.64 16.26 13.95
C LEU A 64 24.82 15.05 14.42
N GLN A 65 24.40 15.04 15.68
CA GLN A 65 23.54 13.98 16.23
C GLN A 65 22.19 13.89 15.51
N LYS A 66 21.55 15.03 15.23
CA LYS A 66 20.30 15.09 14.47
C LYS A 66 20.49 14.59 13.05
N SER A 67 21.52 15.06 12.34
CA SER A 67 21.81 14.64 10.97
C SER A 67 22.04 13.14 10.88
N PHE A 68 22.76 12.54 11.85
CA PHE A 68 22.97 11.09 11.88
C PHE A 68 21.66 10.31 12.11
N SER A 69 20.83 10.81 13.03
CA SER A 69 19.52 10.21 13.33
C SER A 69 18.59 10.28 12.11
N SER A 70 18.50 11.44 11.47
CA SER A 70 17.70 11.63 10.25
C SER A 70 18.21 10.75 9.10
N TYR A 71 19.53 10.65 8.91
CA TYR A 71 20.11 9.77 7.89
C TYR A 71 19.76 8.29 8.12
N ALA A 72 19.88 7.82 9.36
CA ALA A 72 19.51 6.45 9.72
C ALA A 72 18.02 6.19 9.48
N GLU A 73 17.16 7.16 9.81
CA GLU A 73 15.73 7.08 9.55
C GLU A 73 15.42 7.03 8.05
N TYR A 74 16.01 7.94 7.26
CA TYR A 74 15.84 7.97 5.80
C TYR A 74 16.27 6.65 5.16
N THR A 75 17.40 6.10 5.59
CA THR A 75 17.92 4.81 5.13
C THR A 75 16.96 3.68 5.48
N ARG A 76 16.43 3.64 6.70
CA ARG A 76 15.44 2.65 7.13
C ARG A 76 14.17 2.74 6.30
N ARG A 77 13.63 3.96 6.12
CA ARG A 77 12.40 4.19 5.36
C ARG A 77 12.53 3.84 3.89
N PHE A 78 13.65 4.19 3.28
CA PHE A 78 13.96 3.79 1.91
C PHE A 78 14.06 2.26 1.78
N SER A 79 14.73 1.61 2.73
CA SER A 79 14.84 0.14 2.76
C SER A 79 13.49 -0.53 2.95
N GLU A 80 12.63 0.00 3.84
CA GLU A 80 11.26 -0.46 4.03
C GLU A 80 10.45 -0.35 2.75
N LEU A 81 10.51 0.78 2.04
CA LEU A 81 9.80 0.96 0.77
C LEU A 81 10.26 -0.03 -0.30
N MET A 82 11.57 -0.30 -0.39
CA MET A 82 12.15 -1.25 -1.34
C MET A 82 11.77 -2.71 -1.04
N ILE A 83 11.69 -3.09 0.24
CA ILE A 83 11.29 -4.45 0.65
C ILE A 83 9.78 -4.65 0.58
N THR A 84 9.01 -3.62 0.92
CA THR A 84 7.54 -3.72 1.00
C THR A 84 6.92 -3.80 -0.39
N MET A 85 7.48 -3.10 -1.39
CA MET A 85 6.97 -3.10 -2.76
C MET A 85 6.75 -4.50 -3.37
N PRO A 86 7.77 -5.37 -3.46
CA PRO A 86 7.60 -6.71 -4.02
C PRO A 86 6.61 -7.55 -3.20
N MET A 87 6.62 -7.40 -1.87
CA MET A 87 5.74 -8.14 -0.96
C MET A 87 4.27 -7.76 -1.13
N GLU A 88 3.98 -6.47 -1.30
CA GLU A 88 2.62 -5.96 -1.52
C GLU A 88 2.08 -6.37 -2.89
N LEU A 89 2.92 -6.31 -3.93
CA LEU A 89 2.57 -6.82 -5.26
C LEU A 89 2.28 -8.33 -5.23
N ALA A 90 3.11 -9.13 -4.55
CA ALA A 90 2.90 -10.56 -4.41
C ALA A 90 1.60 -10.90 -3.66
N ARG A 91 1.33 -10.20 -2.54
CA ARG A 91 0.09 -10.35 -1.78
C ARG A 91 -1.15 -10.03 -2.60
N GLN A 92 -1.09 -8.99 -3.42
CA GLN A 92 -2.22 -8.59 -4.24
C GLN A 92 -2.50 -9.59 -5.37
N GLY A 93 -1.45 -10.18 -5.95
CA GLY A 93 -1.61 -11.30 -6.88
C GLY A 93 -2.30 -12.51 -6.23
N GLN A 94 -1.89 -12.85 -5.01
CA GLN A 94 -2.52 -13.94 -4.25
C GLN A 94 -3.98 -13.62 -3.88
N SER A 95 -4.28 -12.39 -3.45
CA SER A 95 -5.65 -12.01 -3.08
C SER A 95 -6.58 -11.95 -4.30
N ALA A 96 -6.09 -11.47 -5.45
CA ALA A 96 -6.85 -11.49 -6.70
C ALA A 96 -7.19 -12.94 -7.13
N PHE A 97 -6.23 -13.87 -6.99
CA PHE A 97 -6.45 -15.28 -7.29
C PHE A 97 -7.50 -15.91 -6.36
N GLN A 98 -7.39 -15.69 -5.05
CA GLN A 98 -8.35 -16.19 -4.07
C GLN A 98 -9.74 -15.62 -4.33
N GLN A 99 -9.86 -14.30 -4.52
CA GLN A 99 -11.13 -13.64 -4.72
C GLN A 99 -11.83 -14.10 -6.02
N ASN A 100 -11.07 -14.36 -7.09
CA ASN A 100 -11.61 -14.93 -8.32
C ASN A 100 -12.08 -16.37 -8.12
N THR A 101 -11.31 -17.19 -7.39
CA THR A 101 -11.68 -18.57 -7.07
C THR A 101 -12.94 -18.63 -6.22
N ASP A 102 -13.05 -17.79 -5.18
CA ASP A 102 -14.22 -17.70 -4.32
C ASP A 102 -15.48 -17.27 -5.08
N ARG A 103 -15.35 -16.26 -5.96
CA ARG A 103 -16.46 -15.84 -6.85
C ARG A 103 -16.90 -16.98 -7.77
N MET A 104 -15.95 -17.76 -8.29
CA MET A 104 -16.25 -18.92 -9.14
C MET A 104 -17.02 -19.98 -8.35
N MET A 105 -16.57 -20.32 -7.14
CA MET A 105 -17.24 -21.29 -6.28
C MET A 105 -18.64 -20.82 -5.87
N GLN A 106 -18.80 -19.56 -5.48
CA GLN A 106 -20.13 -19.00 -5.14
C GLN A 106 -21.08 -18.95 -6.33
N THR A 107 -20.55 -18.74 -7.54
CA THR A 107 -21.34 -18.77 -8.77
C THR A 107 -21.75 -20.20 -9.11
N ALA A 108 -20.83 -21.16 -9.01
CA ALA A 108 -21.12 -22.58 -9.20
C ALA A 108 -22.16 -23.10 -8.19
N GLN A 109 -22.07 -22.68 -6.92
CA GLN A 109 -23.05 -23.01 -5.90
C GLN A 109 -24.42 -22.40 -6.22
N ARG A 110 -24.48 -21.12 -6.59
CA ARG A 110 -25.76 -20.48 -6.95
C ARG A 110 -26.44 -21.13 -8.15
N VAL A 111 -25.67 -21.46 -9.19
CA VAL A 111 -26.21 -22.16 -10.38
C VAL A 111 -26.68 -23.56 -10.01
N GLY A 112 -25.95 -24.27 -9.13
CA GLY A 112 -26.38 -25.56 -8.59
C GLY A 112 -27.69 -25.48 -7.81
N ASP A 113 -27.80 -24.54 -6.87
CA ASP A 113 -28.99 -24.34 -6.05
C ASP A 113 -30.21 -23.89 -6.88
N GLU A 114 -30.00 -23.04 -7.88
CA GLU A 114 -31.07 -22.62 -8.82
C GLU A 114 -31.52 -23.78 -9.71
N ALA A 115 -30.59 -24.58 -10.25
CA ALA A 115 -30.91 -25.75 -11.06
C ALA A 115 -31.66 -26.81 -10.24
N GLN A 116 -31.28 -26.99 -8.97
CA GLN A 116 -31.93 -27.94 -8.08
C GLN A 116 -33.36 -27.48 -7.72
N LYS A 117 -33.56 -26.19 -7.42
CA LYS A 117 -34.89 -25.60 -7.20
C LYS A 117 -35.76 -25.66 -8.45
N ALA A 118 -35.20 -25.39 -9.63
CA ALA A 118 -35.93 -25.48 -10.90
C ALA A 118 -36.34 -26.94 -11.20
N GLY A 119 -35.46 -27.90 -10.94
CA GLY A 119 -35.76 -29.33 -11.04
C GLY A 119 -36.85 -29.78 -10.07
N GLU A 120 -36.84 -29.31 -8.83
CA GLU A 120 -37.89 -29.59 -7.84
C GLU A 120 -39.23 -28.94 -8.20
N ALA A 121 -39.23 -27.72 -8.72
CA ALA A 121 -40.43 -27.04 -9.18
C ALA A 121 -41.09 -27.78 -10.37
N MET A 122 -40.29 -28.16 -11.37
CA MET A 122 -40.79 -28.94 -12.52
C MET A 122 -41.31 -30.32 -12.09
N LYS A 123 -40.65 -30.98 -11.14
CA LYS A 123 -41.08 -32.27 -10.62
C LYS A 123 -42.40 -32.18 -9.84
N ASN A 124 -42.60 -31.09 -9.09
CA ASN A 124 -43.86 -30.84 -8.38
C ASN A 124 -45.01 -30.43 -9.32
N GLU A 125 -44.73 -29.74 -10.42
CA GLU A 125 -45.73 -29.48 -11.47
C GLU A 125 -46.10 -30.78 -12.21
N ALA A 126 -45.12 -31.61 -12.58
CA ALA A 126 -45.38 -32.89 -13.23
C ALA A 126 -46.15 -33.88 -12.33
N MET A 127 -46.01 -33.80 -11.00
CA MET A 127 -46.80 -34.59 -10.04
C MET A 127 -48.22 -34.05 -9.81
N LYS A 128 -48.53 -32.82 -10.25
CA LYS A 128 -49.88 -32.25 -10.20
C LYS A 128 -50.71 -32.54 -11.46
N GLU A 129 -50.06 -32.87 -12.57
CA GLU A 129 -50.72 -33.22 -13.84
C GLU A 129 -50.98 -34.74 -14.02
N VAL A 130 -50.65 -35.58 -13.03
CA VAL A 130 -51.02 -37.01 -12.93
C VAL A 130 -52.12 -37.20 -11.90
#